data_AF-A0A328BVQ1-F1
#
_entry.id   AF-A0A328BVQ1-F1
#
_cell.length_a   1.000
_cell.length_b   1.000
_cell.length_c   1.000
_cell.angle_alpha   90.00
_cell.angle_beta   90.00
_cell.angle_gamma   90.00
#
_symmetry.space_group_name_H-M   'P 1'
#
loop_
_entity.id
_entity.type
_entity.pdbx_description
1 polymer ?
#
loop_
_entity_poly.entity_id
_entity_poly.type
_entity_poly.pdbx_seq_one_letter_code
_entity_poly.pdbx_strand_id
1 'polypeptide(L)'
;MAPNFPPNEVLLLASGDLRLAANQDCWAAQQAMEEQLTAALARQGYTVRRAHAYDPAKRHGFLDSQKMGLEVFRGLHPAQPLIVAESVWQYSHHVLAGLTTHRGPILTVANWSGQWPGLVGMLNLNGCLTKAGVQYSTLWSEDFTDAFFEQGLGQWLRTGTITQDASHVRSLSAVQLPAAEEQQGRAFGRQLRQNKAIMGVFDEGCMGMYNAIVPDELLHATGLFKERLSQATLYAAMRTVTDQEARQVLDWLLAKGMTFNWGTDEATELTEAQTLEQCKMYVAAVRLADEFGCATIGIQYQQGLKDLTVASDLVEGLLNNQDRPPVFSTDGRELYAGQALPHFNEVDECAGLDALLTYQLWQELGLSGETTLHDLRWGQHFNTGAGEEFVWVFLISGAAPPAHFAGGYRGASSERQPPMYFRLGGGSLKGVSRPGPIVWSRVYVQDNALHCDLGVGEAVQLPEAETQRRWQETTPQWPIMHATLKGVTRDQMMARHKANHIQVVYAADEAQAHQACRIKAAALAEMGLQVHFCGDVAGLTPRAVPQDIELAEMTS
;
A
#
# COMPACT_ATOMS: atom_id res chain seq x y z
N MET A 1 -8.47 -8.38 -41.39
CA MET A 1 -7.07 -8.10 -41.01
C MET A 1 -7.11 -6.91 -40.08
N ALA A 2 -6.53 -7.01 -38.88
CA ALA A 2 -6.43 -5.84 -38.02
C ALA A 2 -5.53 -4.79 -38.72
N PRO A 3 -5.84 -3.49 -38.63
CA PRO A 3 -5.08 -2.46 -39.35
C PRO A 3 -3.62 -2.52 -38.93
N ASN A 4 -2.71 -2.54 -39.90
CA ASN A 4 -1.28 -2.58 -39.63
C ASN A 4 -0.86 -1.30 -38.88
N PHE A 5 -0.08 -1.40 -37.80
CA PHE A 5 0.49 -0.25 -37.09
C PHE A 5 1.97 -0.05 -37.48
N PRO A 6 2.54 1.16 -37.35
CA PRO A 6 3.92 1.40 -37.73
C PRO A 6 4.89 0.54 -36.89
N PRO A 7 5.91 -0.10 -37.49
CA PRO A 7 6.75 -1.08 -36.80
C PRO A 7 7.59 -0.51 -35.64
N ASN A 8 7.93 0.78 -35.70
CA ASN A 8 8.73 1.47 -34.67
C ASN A 8 7.92 2.54 -33.93
N GLU A 9 6.61 2.35 -33.76
CA GLU A 9 5.75 3.26 -32.98
C GLU A 9 5.21 2.59 -31.72
N VAL A 10 5.44 3.21 -30.56
CA VAL A 10 4.90 2.80 -29.27
C VAL A 10 3.78 3.74 -28.83
N LEU A 11 2.72 3.17 -28.26
CA LEU A 11 1.62 3.95 -27.68
C LEU A 11 1.96 4.42 -26.28
N LEU A 12 1.63 5.66 -25.97
CA LEU A 12 1.79 6.20 -24.61
C LEU A 12 0.43 6.50 -24.00
N LEU A 13 0.19 5.92 -22.82
CA LEU A 13 -0.96 6.17 -21.96
C LEU A 13 -0.46 6.75 -20.62
N ALA A 14 -1.33 7.52 -19.96
CA ALA A 14 -1.07 8.10 -18.66
C ALA A 14 -2.39 8.14 -17.91
N SER A 15 -2.50 7.36 -16.84
CA SER A 15 -3.65 7.36 -15.96
C SER A 15 -3.52 8.51 -14.96
N GLY A 16 -4.64 9.12 -14.59
CA GLY A 16 -4.66 10.19 -13.60
C GLY A 16 -5.45 9.82 -12.35
N ASP A 17 -5.54 10.81 -11.48
CA ASP A 17 -6.48 10.83 -10.38
C ASP A 17 -7.91 11.09 -10.91
N LEU A 18 -8.94 10.67 -10.18
CA LEU A 18 -10.32 11.06 -10.48
C LEU A 18 -10.60 12.53 -10.07
N ARG A 19 -9.83 13.07 -9.13
CA ARG A 19 -9.96 14.44 -8.63
C ARG A 19 -9.26 15.42 -9.56
N LEU A 20 -10.03 16.39 -10.06
CA LEU A 20 -9.56 17.38 -11.02
C LEU A 20 -8.36 18.19 -10.51
N ALA A 21 -8.39 18.65 -9.25
CA ALA A 21 -7.30 19.46 -8.67
C ALA A 21 -5.96 18.70 -8.68
N ALA A 22 -5.96 17.43 -8.27
CA ALA A 22 -4.77 16.59 -8.30
C ALA A 22 -4.20 16.46 -9.73
N ASN A 23 -5.05 16.24 -10.73
CA ASN A 23 -4.59 16.18 -12.11
C ASN A 23 -4.03 17.51 -12.62
N GLN A 24 -4.63 18.64 -12.24
CA GLN A 24 -4.17 19.97 -12.65
C GLN A 24 -2.81 20.31 -12.02
N ASP A 25 -2.64 20.02 -10.73
CA ASP A 25 -1.42 20.33 -9.99
C ASP A 25 -0.25 19.46 -10.46
N CYS A 26 -0.51 18.21 -10.82
CA CYS A 26 0.54 17.26 -11.21
C CYS A 26 0.84 17.23 -12.72
N TRP A 27 0.03 17.88 -13.58
CA TRP A 27 0.16 17.74 -15.03
C TRP A 27 1.54 18.12 -15.58
N ALA A 28 2.15 19.18 -15.05
CA ALA A 28 3.47 19.63 -15.50
C ALA A 28 4.55 18.57 -15.26
N ALA A 29 4.47 17.84 -14.14
CA ALA A 29 5.41 16.76 -13.82
C ALA A 29 5.24 15.57 -14.79
N GLN A 30 4.00 15.20 -15.11
CA GLN A 30 3.73 14.15 -16.08
C GLN A 30 4.24 14.53 -17.48
N GLN A 31 3.95 15.74 -17.94
CA GLN A 31 4.40 16.21 -19.24
C GLN A 31 5.94 16.17 -19.35
N ALA A 32 6.65 16.64 -18.33
CA ALA A 32 8.12 16.61 -18.30
C ALA A 32 8.67 15.17 -18.37
N MET A 33 8.04 14.23 -17.66
CA MET A 33 8.41 12.81 -17.72
C MET A 33 8.11 12.21 -19.10
N GLU A 34 6.95 12.51 -19.71
CA GLU A 34 6.61 12.06 -21.06
C GLU A 34 7.61 12.56 -22.11
N GLU A 35 8.16 13.78 -21.96
CA GLU A 35 9.21 14.33 -22.82
C GLU A 35 10.53 13.57 -22.67
N GLN A 36 10.96 13.28 -21.44
CA GLN A 36 12.17 12.49 -21.17
C GLN A 36 12.06 11.06 -21.70
N LEU A 37 10.91 10.39 -21.46
CA LEU A 37 10.63 9.07 -21.97
C LEU A 37 10.60 9.04 -23.50
N THR A 38 10.02 10.06 -24.14
CA THR A 38 10.02 10.20 -25.59
C THR A 38 11.44 10.34 -26.14
N ALA A 39 12.30 11.10 -25.46
CA ALA A 39 13.70 11.22 -25.84
C ALA A 39 14.44 9.87 -25.70
N ALA A 40 14.16 9.07 -24.67
CA ALA A 40 14.73 7.73 -24.50
C ALA A 40 14.31 6.77 -25.61
N LEU A 41 13.02 6.76 -25.97
CA LEU A 41 12.50 5.96 -27.09
C LEU A 41 13.12 6.39 -28.43
N ALA A 42 13.32 7.69 -28.64
CA ALA A 42 13.97 8.21 -29.84
C ALA A 42 15.44 7.77 -29.96
N ARG A 43 16.19 7.72 -28.85
CA ARG A 43 17.57 7.18 -28.83
C ARG A 43 17.62 5.70 -29.22
N GLN A 44 16.54 4.95 -28.96
CA GLN A 44 16.38 3.54 -29.36
C GLN A 44 15.77 3.36 -30.76
N GLY A 45 15.50 4.45 -31.49
CA GLY A 45 14.97 4.41 -32.86
C GLY A 45 13.45 4.24 -32.97
N TYR A 46 12.70 4.53 -31.90
CA TYR A 46 11.24 4.44 -31.84
C TYR A 46 10.59 5.83 -31.76
N THR A 47 9.39 5.95 -32.33
CA THR A 47 8.52 7.12 -32.20
C THR A 47 7.42 6.84 -31.18
N VAL A 48 6.93 7.90 -30.54
CA VAL A 48 5.84 7.80 -29.55
C VAL A 48 4.57 8.40 -30.12
N ARG A 49 3.45 7.68 -29.96
CA ARG A 49 2.12 8.22 -30.18
C ARG A 49 1.33 8.21 -28.88
N ARG A 50 1.08 9.39 -28.32
CA ARG A 50 0.17 9.56 -27.19
C ARG A 50 -1.24 9.15 -27.59
N ALA A 51 -1.83 8.20 -26.87
CA ALA A 51 -3.12 7.58 -27.22
C ALA A 51 -4.34 8.47 -26.90
N HIS A 52 -4.13 9.57 -26.19
CA HIS A 52 -5.15 10.51 -25.76
C HIS A 52 -4.58 11.93 -25.73
N ALA A 53 -5.45 12.93 -25.85
CA ALA A 53 -5.06 14.33 -25.98
C ALA A 53 -5.14 15.07 -24.63
N TYR A 54 -4.43 16.20 -24.54
CA TYR A 54 -4.67 17.19 -23.51
C TYR A 54 -6.07 17.78 -23.65
N ASP A 55 -6.80 17.94 -22.54
CA ASP A 55 -8.11 18.59 -22.49
C ASP A 55 -7.94 20.04 -21.99
N PRO A 56 -8.14 21.08 -22.83
CA PRO A 56 -8.00 22.47 -22.43
C PRO A 56 -8.99 22.92 -21.35
N ALA A 57 -10.17 22.30 -21.27
CA ALA A 57 -11.17 22.64 -20.27
C ALA A 57 -10.80 22.06 -18.90
N LYS A 58 -10.31 20.82 -18.86
CA LYS A 58 -9.84 20.19 -17.61
C LYS A 58 -8.43 20.62 -17.20
N ARG A 59 -7.64 21.13 -18.15
CA ARG A 59 -6.25 21.59 -17.98
C ARG A 59 -5.25 20.48 -17.62
N HIS A 60 -5.48 19.26 -18.11
CA HIS A 60 -4.53 18.16 -18.02
C HIS A 60 -4.74 17.19 -19.18
N GLY A 61 -3.77 16.29 -19.38
CA GLY A 61 -3.85 15.24 -20.38
C GLY A 61 -4.01 13.83 -19.82
N PHE A 62 -4.33 13.63 -18.55
CA PHE A 62 -4.57 12.28 -18.01
C PHE A 62 -5.89 11.64 -18.48
N LEU A 63 -5.91 10.30 -18.47
CA LEU A 63 -7.15 9.52 -18.41
C LEU A 63 -7.69 9.57 -16.98
N ASP A 64 -8.86 10.20 -16.79
CA ASP A 64 -9.43 10.49 -15.46
C ASP A 64 -10.78 9.78 -15.19
N SER A 65 -11.14 8.82 -16.04
CA SER A 65 -12.31 7.97 -15.83
C SER A 65 -12.20 6.65 -16.61
N GLN A 66 -12.87 5.62 -16.10
CA GLN A 66 -13.01 4.34 -16.81
C GLN A 66 -13.69 4.50 -18.18
N LYS A 67 -14.66 5.41 -18.29
CA LYS A 67 -15.33 5.71 -19.56
C LYS A 67 -14.33 6.21 -20.60
N MET A 68 -13.54 7.23 -20.25
CA MET A 68 -12.55 7.83 -21.14
C MET A 68 -11.49 6.80 -21.55
N GLY A 69 -11.00 6.00 -20.59
CA GLY A 69 -10.07 4.93 -20.88
C GLY A 69 -10.63 3.91 -21.89
N LEU A 70 -11.84 3.40 -21.66
CA LEU A 70 -12.49 2.49 -22.61
C LEU A 70 -12.71 3.11 -24.00
N GLU A 71 -13.06 4.40 -24.08
CA GLU A 71 -13.18 5.11 -25.35
C GLU A 71 -11.85 5.16 -26.11
N VAL A 72 -10.73 5.38 -25.41
CA VAL A 72 -9.39 5.32 -26.00
C VAL A 72 -9.07 3.91 -26.50
N PHE A 73 -9.22 2.89 -25.64
CA PHE A 73 -8.85 1.51 -26.01
C PHE A 73 -9.68 0.94 -27.18
N ARG A 74 -10.93 1.39 -27.38
CA ARG A 74 -11.74 1.02 -28.57
C ARG A 74 -11.10 1.44 -29.89
N GLY A 75 -10.29 2.51 -29.88
CA GLY A 75 -9.59 3.01 -31.07
C GLY A 75 -8.17 2.47 -31.23
N LEU A 76 -7.62 1.75 -30.25
CA LEU A 76 -6.24 1.26 -30.30
C LEU A 76 -6.14 -0.07 -31.02
N HIS A 77 -5.04 -0.28 -31.73
CA HIS A 77 -4.74 -1.60 -32.25
C HIS A 77 -4.38 -2.54 -31.09
N PRO A 78 -5.08 -3.69 -30.93
CA PRO A 78 -4.95 -4.52 -29.73
C PRO A 78 -3.60 -5.22 -29.59
N ALA A 79 -2.74 -5.22 -30.62
CA ALA A 79 -1.40 -5.81 -30.56
C ALA A 79 -0.25 -4.80 -30.65
N GLN A 80 -0.54 -3.49 -30.71
CA GLN A 80 0.52 -2.48 -30.79
C GLN A 80 1.19 -2.31 -29.42
N PRO A 81 2.53 -2.33 -29.32
CA PRO A 81 3.24 -2.09 -28.07
C PRO A 81 2.76 -0.81 -27.38
N LEU A 82 2.52 -0.88 -26.08
CA LEU A 82 2.10 0.28 -25.30
C LEU A 82 2.90 0.44 -24.01
N ILE A 83 3.03 1.70 -23.60
CA ILE A 83 3.59 2.12 -22.34
C ILE A 83 2.49 2.83 -21.55
N VAL A 84 2.33 2.47 -20.29
CA VAL A 84 1.59 3.26 -19.30
C VAL A 84 2.62 3.96 -18.42
N ALA A 85 2.72 5.29 -18.56
CA ALA A 85 3.72 6.09 -17.89
C ALA A 85 3.09 6.92 -16.78
N GLU A 86 3.59 6.79 -15.56
CA GLU A 86 3.02 7.36 -14.35
C GLU A 86 4.03 8.23 -13.61
N SER A 87 3.76 9.52 -13.49
CA SER A 87 4.49 10.40 -12.56
C SER A 87 3.69 10.74 -11.30
N VAL A 88 2.46 10.22 -11.17
CA VAL A 88 1.46 10.66 -10.18
C VAL A 88 0.76 9.48 -9.51
N TRP A 89 -0.01 9.77 -8.46
CA TRP A 89 -1.02 8.83 -7.99
C TRP A 89 -2.13 8.74 -9.02
N GLN A 90 -2.53 7.51 -9.34
CA GLN A 90 -3.47 7.23 -10.43
C GLN A 90 -4.46 6.13 -10.03
N TYR A 91 -5.62 6.14 -10.68
CA TYR A 91 -6.68 5.19 -10.38
C TYR A 91 -6.69 4.09 -11.45
N SER A 92 -6.15 2.90 -11.12
CA SER A 92 -5.88 1.83 -12.09
C SER A 92 -7.09 1.45 -12.94
N HIS A 93 -8.30 1.53 -12.40
CA HIS A 93 -9.54 1.23 -13.13
C HIS A 93 -9.79 2.12 -14.37
N HIS A 94 -9.11 3.27 -14.52
CA HIS A 94 -9.15 4.08 -15.74
C HIS A 94 -8.59 3.32 -16.94
N VAL A 95 -7.52 2.54 -16.75
CA VAL A 95 -6.82 1.84 -17.84
C VAL A 95 -6.96 0.32 -17.79
N LEU A 96 -7.21 -0.26 -16.60
CA LEU A 96 -7.19 -1.70 -16.37
C LEU A 96 -8.10 -2.47 -17.34
N ALA A 97 -9.36 -2.05 -17.49
CA ALA A 97 -10.30 -2.73 -18.38
C ALA A 97 -9.80 -2.78 -19.84
N GLY A 98 -9.16 -1.71 -20.31
CA GLY A 98 -8.53 -1.69 -21.62
C GLY A 98 -7.34 -2.64 -21.72
N LEU A 99 -6.44 -2.58 -20.73
CA LEU A 99 -5.23 -3.40 -20.66
C LEU A 99 -5.52 -4.90 -20.61
N THR A 100 -6.58 -5.33 -19.90
CA THR A 100 -6.99 -6.74 -19.85
C THR A 100 -7.43 -7.33 -21.19
N THR A 101 -7.77 -6.48 -22.16
CA THR A 101 -8.15 -6.90 -23.52
C THR A 101 -7.03 -6.68 -24.55
N HIS A 102 -5.93 -6.05 -24.13
CA HIS A 102 -4.77 -5.79 -24.96
C HIS A 102 -3.90 -7.05 -25.08
N ARG A 103 -3.36 -7.29 -26.27
CA ARG A 103 -2.56 -8.48 -26.62
C ARG A 103 -1.10 -8.15 -26.95
N GLY A 104 -0.79 -6.88 -27.19
CA GLY A 104 0.58 -6.42 -27.40
C GLY A 104 1.37 -6.37 -26.09
N PRO A 105 2.70 -6.20 -26.17
CA PRO A 105 3.51 -6.04 -24.97
C PRO A 105 3.15 -4.75 -24.23
N ILE A 106 3.10 -4.84 -22.91
CA ILE A 106 2.79 -3.73 -21.99
C ILE A 106 4.04 -3.44 -21.17
N LEU A 107 4.43 -2.17 -21.12
CA LEU A 107 5.46 -1.67 -20.20
C LEU A 107 4.85 -0.61 -19.29
N THR A 108 4.98 -0.78 -17.99
CA THR A 108 4.69 0.27 -17.01
C THR A 108 5.96 1.03 -16.68
N VAL A 109 5.88 2.36 -16.62
CA VAL A 109 7.04 3.23 -16.40
C VAL A 109 6.72 4.26 -15.32
N ALA A 110 7.62 4.46 -14.37
CA ALA A 110 7.50 5.53 -13.37
C ALA A 110 8.72 6.46 -13.30
N ASN A 111 8.47 7.69 -12.85
CA ASN A 111 9.55 8.54 -12.33
C ASN A 111 10.05 8.03 -10.98
N TRP A 112 11.29 8.35 -10.63
CA TRP A 112 11.84 8.14 -9.28
C TRP A 112 11.81 9.45 -8.50
N SER A 113 10.72 9.71 -7.75
CA SER A 113 10.53 11.01 -7.07
C SER A 113 9.75 10.86 -5.76
N GLY A 114 10.15 11.60 -4.73
CA GLY A 114 9.33 11.78 -3.52
C GLY A 114 8.12 12.70 -3.74
N GLN A 115 8.29 13.73 -4.57
CA GLN A 115 7.33 14.83 -4.73
C GLN A 115 6.07 14.36 -5.44
N TRP A 116 6.24 13.65 -6.55
CA TRP A 116 5.15 13.17 -7.38
C TRP A 116 5.12 11.64 -7.35
N PRO A 117 4.07 11.01 -6.79
CA PRO A 117 4.08 9.60 -6.41
C PRO A 117 3.85 8.63 -7.57
N GLY A 118 4.57 8.77 -8.68
CA GLY A 118 4.46 7.88 -9.83
C GLY A 118 4.85 6.44 -9.52
N LEU A 119 5.82 6.22 -8.62
CA LEU A 119 6.14 4.87 -8.13
C LEU A 119 4.93 4.20 -7.48
N VAL A 120 4.20 4.93 -6.63
CA VAL A 120 2.99 4.46 -5.94
C VAL A 120 1.89 4.15 -6.97
N GLY A 121 1.64 5.08 -7.91
CA GLY A 121 0.64 4.91 -8.97
C GLY A 121 0.95 3.71 -9.88
N MET A 122 2.20 3.55 -10.30
CA MET A 122 2.66 2.43 -11.12
C MET A 122 2.55 1.10 -10.35
N LEU A 123 2.95 1.05 -9.07
CA LEU A 123 2.86 -0.16 -8.27
C LEU A 123 1.42 -0.62 -8.02
N ASN A 124 0.48 0.32 -7.85
CA ASN A 124 -0.95 0.03 -7.83
C ASN A 124 -1.38 -0.65 -9.15
N LEU A 125 -1.01 -0.07 -10.30
CA LEU A 125 -1.34 -0.65 -11.61
C LEU A 125 -0.72 -2.04 -11.79
N ASN A 126 0.56 -2.20 -11.42
CA ASN A 126 1.27 -3.47 -11.49
C ASN A 126 0.59 -4.57 -10.66
N GLY A 127 0.16 -4.25 -9.44
CA GLY A 127 -0.65 -5.15 -8.62
C GLY A 127 -1.96 -5.53 -9.30
N CYS A 128 -2.63 -4.55 -9.95
CA CYS A 128 -3.90 -4.79 -10.64
C CYS A 128 -3.73 -5.70 -11.86
N LEU A 129 -2.66 -5.49 -12.65
CA LEU A 129 -2.33 -6.31 -13.81
C LEU A 129 -1.94 -7.73 -13.38
N THR A 130 -1.14 -7.86 -12.32
CA THR A 130 -0.78 -9.15 -11.72
C THR A 130 -2.03 -9.94 -11.32
N LYS A 131 -2.93 -9.32 -10.55
CA LYS A 131 -4.19 -9.94 -10.14
C LYS A 131 -5.07 -10.32 -11.34
N ALA A 132 -5.09 -9.50 -12.38
CA ALA A 132 -5.85 -9.76 -13.60
C ALA A 132 -5.19 -10.79 -14.55
N GLY A 133 -4.02 -11.34 -14.21
CA GLY A 133 -3.28 -12.27 -15.07
C GLY A 133 -2.72 -11.63 -16.35
N VAL A 134 -2.60 -10.31 -16.38
CA VAL A 134 -2.05 -9.58 -17.52
C VAL A 134 -0.53 -9.54 -17.41
N GLN A 135 0.17 -9.95 -18.47
CA GLN A 135 1.63 -9.89 -18.53
C GLN A 135 2.08 -8.45 -18.79
N TYR A 136 3.08 -8.00 -18.03
CA TYR A 136 3.67 -6.67 -18.17
C TYR A 136 5.15 -6.71 -17.80
N SER A 137 5.90 -5.73 -18.27
CA SER A 137 7.24 -5.38 -17.77
C SER A 137 7.21 -4.02 -17.11
N THR A 138 8.22 -3.69 -16.31
CA THR A 138 8.27 -2.44 -15.56
C THR A 138 9.64 -1.81 -15.60
N LEU A 139 9.69 -0.48 -15.70
CA LEU A 139 10.89 0.32 -15.54
C LEU A 139 10.62 1.56 -14.68
N TRP A 140 11.67 2.09 -14.09
CA TRP A 140 11.66 3.35 -13.35
C TRP A 140 12.98 4.05 -13.56
N SER A 141 12.98 5.37 -13.46
CA SER A 141 14.20 6.17 -13.57
C SER A 141 14.01 7.57 -12.98
N GLU A 142 15.11 8.18 -12.55
CA GLU A 142 15.15 9.59 -12.18
C GLU A 142 15.16 10.51 -13.40
N ASP A 143 15.91 10.15 -14.46
CA ASP A 143 16.12 11.00 -15.65
C ASP A 143 16.03 10.27 -17.00
N PHE A 144 15.74 8.97 -16.98
CA PHE A 144 15.60 8.10 -18.16
C PHE A 144 16.88 7.97 -19.00
N THR A 145 18.06 8.23 -18.42
CA THR A 145 19.37 8.09 -19.07
C THR A 145 20.29 7.07 -18.40
N ASP A 146 19.90 6.57 -17.23
CA ASP A 146 20.68 5.57 -16.51
C ASP A 146 20.75 4.23 -17.26
N ALA A 147 21.82 3.47 -16.97
CA ALA A 147 22.10 2.23 -17.67
C ALA A 147 21.03 1.14 -17.44
N PHE A 148 20.41 1.11 -16.26
CA PHE A 148 19.34 0.16 -15.96
C PHE A 148 18.13 0.43 -16.87
N PHE A 149 17.72 1.71 -16.98
CA PHE A 149 16.60 2.11 -17.82
C PHE A 149 16.88 1.86 -19.31
N GLU A 150 18.02 2.32 -19.84
CA GLU A 150 18.36 2.19 -21.27
C GLU A 150 18.47 0.73 -21.72
N GLN A 151 19.08 -0.13 -20.90
CA GLN A 151 19.22 -1.55 -21.22
C GLN A 151 17.86 -2.27 -21.16
N GLY A 152 17.06 -2.00 -20.12
CA GLY A 152 15.73 -2.56 -19.96
C GLY A 152 14.78 -2.12 -21.08
N LEU A 153 14.79 -0.83 -21.44
CA LEU A 153 13.97 -0.31 -22.54
C LEU A 153 14.37 -0.98 -23.86
N GLY A 154 15.67 -1.07 -24.15
CA GLY A 154 16.18 -1.76 -25.33
C GLY A 154 15.76 -3.25 -25.36
N GLN A 155 15.79 -3.95 -24.23
CA GLN A 155 15.33 -5.35 -24.14
C GLN A 155 13.83 -5.47 -24.44
N TRP A 156 13.01 -4.60 -23.83
CA TRP A 156 11.57 -4.61 -24.02
C TRP A 156 11.18 -4.30 -25.46
N LEU A 157 11.81 -3.33 -26.10
CA LEU A 157 11.56 -2.99 -27.50
C LEU A 157 11.89 -4.15 -28.46
N ARG A 158 12.89 -4.98 -28.14
CA ARG A 158 13.26 -6.14 -28.98
C ARG A 158 12.41 -7.38 -28.72
N THR A 159 11.99 -7.60 -27.49
CA THR A 159 11.43 -8.90 -27.05
C THR A 159 10.01 -8.81 -26.49
N GLY A 160 9.51 -7.61 -26.21
CA GLY A 160 8.27 -7.36 -25.49
C GLY A 160 8.35 -7.61 -23.98
N THR A 161 9.52 -7.95 -23.45
CA THR A 161 9.71 -8.34 -22.03
C THR A 161 11.03 -7.80 -21.45
N ILE A 162 11.11 -7.72 -20.13
CA ILE A 162 12.33 -7.38 -19.39
C ILE A 162 12.62 -8.50 -18.39
N THR A 163 13.87 -8.94 -18.32
CA THR A 163 14.31 -9.89 -17.29
C THR A 163 14.81 -9.12 -16.08
N GLN A 164 14.10 -9.23 -14.95
CA GLN A 164 14.49 -8.60 -13.70
C GLN A 164 15.09 -9.63 -12.73
N ASP A 165 16.02 -9.17 -11.90
CA ASP A 165 16.66 -10.01 -10.88
C ASP A 165 15.70 -10.33 -9.73
N ALA A 166 15.39 -11.62 -9.57
CA ALA A 166 14.56 -12.15 -8.49
C ALA A 166 15.35 -13.06 -7.52
N SER A 167 16.69 -13.02 -7.56
CA SER A 167 17.57 -13.91 -6.76
C SER A 167 17.39 -13.76 -5.23
N HIS A 168 16.88 -12.62 -4.78
CA HIS A 168 16.55 -12.36 -3.37
C HIS A 168 15.29 -13.12 -2.88
N VAL A 169 14.49 -13.71 -3.78
CA VAL A 169 13.22 -14.36 -3.43
C VAL A 169 13.41 -15.86 -3.23
N ARG A 170 12.92 -16.38 -2.12
CA ARG A 170 12.92 -17.82 -1.79
C ARG A 170 11.54 -18.27 -1.36
N SER A 171 10.92 -19.19 -2.10
CA SER A 171 9.64 -19.76 -1.68
C SER A 171 9.79 -20.57 -0.38
N LEU A 172 8.81 -20.49 0.51
CA LEU A 172 8.77 -21.31 1.73
C LEU A 172 8.87 -22.82 1.40
N SER A 173 8.34 -23.26 0.25
CA SER A 173 8.40 -24.66 -0.19
C SER A 173 9.82 -25.13 -0.51
N ALA A 174 10.77 -24.22 -0.73
CA ALA A 174 12.16 -24.52 -1.07
C ALA A 174 13.10 -24.49 0.17
N VAL A 175 12.59 -24.15 1.35
CA VAL A 175 13.39 -24.01 2.58
C VAL A 175 12.77 -24.76 3.75
N GLN A 176 13.59 -25.13 4.73
CA GLN A 176 13.16 -25.65 6.02
C GLN A 176 13.31 -24.54 7.06
N LEU A 177 12.28 -24.42 7.90
CA LEU A 177 12.29 -23.54 9.06
C LEU A 177 12.75 -24.33 10.30
N PRO A 178 13.22 -23.67 11.36
CA PRO A 178 13.39 -24.32 12.65
C PRO A 178 12.08 -24.99 13.10
N ALA A 179 12.13 -26.27 13.46
CA ALA A 179 10.94 -27.09 13.67
C ALA A 179 9.97 -26.51 14.71
N ALA A 180 10.48 -25.92 15.79
CA ALA A 180 9.66 -25.29 16.83
C ALA A 180 8.88 -24.07 16.30
N GLU A 181 9.52 -23.26 15.46
CA GLU A 181 8.92 -22.06 14.87
C GLU A 181 7.88 -22.42 13.80
N GLU A 182 8.17 -23.44 12.98
CA GLU A 182 7.20 -23.99 12.03
C GLU A 182 5.97 -24.54 12.75
N GLN A 183 6.18 -25.33 13.80
CA GLN A 183 5.09 -25.89 14.60
C GLN A 183 4.23 -24.79 15.23
N GLN A 184 4.86 -23.76 15.81
CA GLN A 184 4.17 -22.64 16.42
C GLN A 184 3.33 -21.86 15.39
N GLY A 185 3.95 -21.44 14.27
CA GLY A 185 3.25 -20.70 13.24
C GLY A 185 2.08 -21.47 12.64
N ARG A 186 2.27 -22.77 12.33
CA ARG A 186 1.19 -23.62 11.85
C ARG A 186 0.09 -23.86 12.89
N ALA A 187 0.43 -23.98 14.17
CA ALA A 187 -0.58 -24.10 15.22
C ALA A 187 -1.46 -22.85 15.28
N PHE A 188 -0.84 -21.67 15.29
CA PHE A 188 -1.53 -20.39 15.23
C PHE A 188 -2.42 -20.27 13.98
N GLY A 189 -1.87 -20.55 12.79
CA GLY A 189 -2.61 -20.44 11.53
C GLY A 189 -3.84 -21.36 11.46
N ARG A 190 -3.75 -22.60 11.98
CA ARG A 190 -4.91 -23.49 12.11
C ARG A 190 -5.95 -22.92 13.06
N GLN A 191 -5.52 -22.40 14.20
CA GLN A 191 -6.41 -21.83 15.21
C GLN A 191 -7.17 -20.62 14.66
N LEU A 192 -6.48 -19.68 14.02
CA LEU A 192 -7.11 -18.50 13.41
C LEU A 192 -8.15 -18.90 12.36
N ARG A 193 -7.80 -19.85 11.47
CA ARG A 193 -8.71 -20.38 10.46
C ARG A 193 -9.94 -21.09 11.06
N GLN A 194 -9.77 -21.81 12.17
CA GLN A 194 -10.86 -22.52 12.86
C GLN A 194 -11.79 -21.58 13.63
N ASN A 195 -11.25 -20.55 14.28
CA ASN A 195 -12.02 -19.58 15.05
C ASN A 195 -12.92 -18.74 14.15
N LYS A 196 -12.47 -18.48 12.91
CA LYS A 196 -13.10 -17.62 11.93
C LYS A 196 -13.14 -16.16 12.39
N ALA A 197 -13.04 -15.24 11.44
CA ALA A 197 -13.07 -13.81 11.74
C ALA A 197 -13.87 -13.04 10.70
N ILE A 198 -14.56 -12.00 11.16
CA ILE A 198 -15.29 -11.07 10.30
C ILE A 198 -14.37 -9.87 10.01
N MET A 199 -14.21 -9.57 8.73
CA MET A 199 -13.57 -8.37 8.20
C MET A 199 -14.67 -7.41 7.77
N GLY A 200 -14.86 -6.31 8.50
CA GLY A 200 -15.81 -5.27 8.14
C GLY A 200 -15.24 -4.36 7.06
N VAL A 201 -15.89 -4.26 5.92
CA VAL A 201 -15.43 -3.48 4.77
C VAL A 201 -16.45 -2.37 4.51
N PHE A 202 -16.14 -1.12 4.85
CA PHE A 202 -17.01 0.03 4.60
C PHE A 202 -16.86 0.53 3.15
N ASP A 203 -17.71 -0.01 2.28
CA ASP A 203 -17.61 0.00 0.81
C ASP A 203 -16.27 -0.60 0.30
N GLU A 204 -16.20 -1.10 -0.93
CA GLU A 204 -15.06 -1.88 -1.46
C GLU A 204 -14.44 -1.19 -2.69
N GLY A 205 -13.12 -1.33 -2.89
CA GLY A 205 -12.43 -0.86 -4.10
C GLY A 205 -12.07 0.62 -4.11
N CYS A 206 -11.43 1.09 -3.04
CA CYS A 206 -10.93 2.46 -2.93
C CYS A 206 -10.11 2.89 -4.15
N MET A 207 -10.48 4.02 -4.75
CA MET A 207 -9.76 4.65 -5.87
C MET A 207 -9.47 3.71 -7.07
N GLY A 208 -10.26 2.65 -7.24
CA GLY A 208 -10.06 1.66 -8.31
C GLY A 208 -8.81 0.78 -8.12
N MET A 209 -8.34 0.62 -6.88
CA MET A 209 -7.32 -0.36 -6.49
C MET A 209 -7.88 -1.78 -6.59
N TYR A 210 -7.98 -2.29 -7.81
CA TYR A 210 -8.44 -3.66 -8.04
C TYR A 210 -7.55 -4.70 -7.34
N ASN A 211 -6.26 -4.42 -7.15
CA ASN A 211 -5.30 -5.26 -6.44
C ASN A 211 -5.59 -5.43 -4.95
N ALA A 212 -6.24 -4.45 -4.32
CA ALA A 212 -6.58 -4.44 -2.90
C ALA A 212 -7.76 -5.37 -2.56
N ILE A 213 -8.61 -5.65 -3.55
CA ILE A 213 -9.80 -6.50 -3.39
C ILE A 213 -9.39 -7.99 -3.42
N VAL A 214 -9.80 -8.77 -2.42
CA VAL A 214 -9.61 -10.22 -2.38
C VAL A 214 -10.92 -10.92 -2.78
N PRO A 215 -10.93 -11.83 -3.78
CA PRO A 215 -12.11 -12.64 -4.06
C PRO A 215 -12.58 -13.43 -2.83
N ASP A 216 -13.90 -13.50 -2.62
CA ASP A 216 -14.49 -14.11 -1.42
C ASP A 216 -14.04 -15.56 -1.24
N GLU A 217 -13.98 -16.37 -2.30
CA GLU A 217 -13.54 -17.76 -2.24
C GLU A 217 -12.10 -17.90 -1.74
N LEU A 218 -11.22 -16.95 -2.11
CA LEU A 218 -9.83 -16.94 -1.64
C LEU A 218 -9.75 -16.51 -0.17
N LEU A 219 -10.53 -15.50 0.22
CA LEU A 219 -10.55 -15.04 1.62
C LEU A 219 -11.16 -16.09 2.56
N HIS A 220 -12.28 -16.71 2.17
CA HIS A 220 -12.97 -17.73 2.96
C HIS A 220 -12.07 -18.92 3.29
N ALA A 221 -11.18 -19.29 2.37
CA ALA A 221 -10.22 -20.39 2.58
C ALA A 221 -9.29 -20.14 3.78
N THR A 222 -9.01 -18.86 4.08
CA THR A 222 -8.18 -18.43 5.22
C THR A 222 -8.94 -18.46 6.55
N GLY A 223 -10.27 -18.56 6.53
CA GLY A 223 -11.15 -18.42 7.70
C GLY A 223 -11.64 -16.99 7.97
N LEU A 224 -11.29 -16.03 7.11
CA LEU A 224 -11.85 -14.68 7.16
C LEU A 224 -13.05 -14.55 6.23
N PHE A 225 -14.04 -13.75 6.63
CA PHE A 225 -15.28 -13.51 5.90
C PHE A 225 -15.58 -12.02 5.89
N LYS A 226 -16.04 -11.49 4.76
CA LYS A 226 -16.36 -10.06 4.64
C LYS A 226 -17.75 -9.79 5.19
N GLU A 227 -17.84 -8.81 6.09
CA GLU A 227 -19.08 -8.09 6.33
C GLU A 227 -19.04 -6.81 5.49
N ARG A 228 -19.89 -6.72 4.47
CA ARG A 228 -19.92 -5.57 3.55
C ARG A 228 -20.79 -4.47 4.13
N LEU A 229 -20.14 -3.53 4.81
CA LEU A 229 -20.77 -2.37 5.43
C LEU A 229 -20.83 -1.22 4.44
N SER A 230 -21.81 -0.33 4.59
CA SER A 230 -21.88 0.89 3.77
C SER A 230 -21.23 2.08 4.50
N GLN A 231 -20.47 2.90 3.78
CA GLN A 231 -20.01 4.17 4.34
C GLN A 231 -21.16 5.12 4.71
N ALA A 232 -22.33 4.98 4.07
CA ALA A 232 -23.53 5.71 4.47
C ALA A 232 -24.01 5.30 5.88
N THR A 233 -23.84 4.03 6.26
CA THR A 233 -24.11 3.54 7.61
C THR A 233 -23.14 4.14 8.61
N LEU A 234 -21.84 4.21 8.27
CA LEU A 234 -20.84 4.87 9.12
C LEU A 234 -21.21 6.35 9.33
N TYR A 235 -21.53 7.07 8.26
CA TYR A 235 -21.95 8.48 8.36
C TYR A 235 -23.22 8.64 9.20
N ALA A 236 -24.24 7.78 8.99
CA ALA A 236 -25.46 7.82 9.78
C ALA A 236 -25.18 7.56 11.27
N ALA A 237 -24.34 6.58 11.60
CA ALA A 237 -23.92 6.29 12.97
C ALA A 237 -23.17 7.47 13.59
N MET A 238 -22.31 8.16 12.83
CA MET A 238 -21.65 9.40 13.29
C MET A 238 -22.64 10.49 13.70
N ARG A 239 -23.83 10.57 13.08
CA ARG A 239 -24.86 11.55 13.45
C ARG A 239 -25.54 11.24 14.78
N THR A 240 -25.39 10.02 15.29
CA THR A 240 -25.93 9.59 16.59
C THR A 240 -24.95 9.78 17.74
N VAL A 241 -23.66 9.95 17.45
CA VAL A 241 -22.62 10.22 18.46
C VAL A 241 -22.73 11.65 18.95
N THR A 242 -22.81 11.81 20.27
CA THR A 242 -22.96 13.10 20.91
C THR A 242 -21.64 13.90 20.91
N ASP A 243 -21.74 15.22 21.01
CA ASP A 243 -20.56 16.10 21.13
C ASP A 243 -19.77 15.79 22.42
N GLN A 244 -20.44 15.34 23.47
CA GLN A 244 -19.79 14.96 24.73
C GLN A 244 -18.88 13.74 24.55
N GLU A 245 -19.33 12.70 23.83
CA GLU A 245 -18.52 11.51 23.54
C GLU A 245 -17.31 11.89 22.67
N ALA A 246 -17.53 12.72 21.64
CA ALA A 246 -16.45 13.22 20.80
C ALA A 246 -15.42 14.03 21.63
N ARG A 247 -15.89 14.87 22.55
CA ARG A 247 -15.04 15.67 23.43
C ARG A 247 -14.23 14.80 24.39
N GLN A 248 -14.79 13.73 24.92
CA GLN A 248 -14.07 12.79 25.79
C GLN A 248 -12.89 12.13 25.06
N VAL A 249 -13.09 11.73 23.79
CA VAL A 249 -12.02 11.19 22.95
C VAL A 249 -10.91 12.24 22.76
N LEU A 250 -11.27 13.47 22.41
CA LEU A 250 -10.29 14.55 22.22
C LEU A 250 -9.54 14.89 23.52
N ASP A 251 -10.24 15.06 24.63
CA ASP A 251 -9.62 15.37 25.93
C ASP A 251 -8.66 14.26 26.38
N TRP A 252 -8.99 13.00 26.08
CA TRP A 252 -8.08 11.88 26.33
C TRP A 252 -6.79 12.00 25.51
N LEU A 253 -6.88 12.36 24.23
CA LEU A 253 -5.71 12.56 23.35
C LEU A 253 -4.84 13.72 23.81
N LEU A 254 -5.45 14.84 24.22
CA LEU A 254 -4.76 15.99 24.80
C LEU A 254 -4.08 15.60 26.12
N ALA A 255 -4.73 14.81 26.97
CA ALA A 255 -4.15 14.33 28.22
C ALA A 255 -2.95 13.39 28.01
N LYS A 256 -2.96 12.59 26.92
CA LYS A 256 -1.81 11.80 26.48
C LYS A 256 -0.68 12.63 25.89
N GLY A 257 -0.93 13.92 25.63
CA GLY A 257 0.06 14.88 25.14
C GLY A 257 0.19 14.91 23.62
N MET A 258 -0.82 14.43 22.88
CA MET A 258 -0.85 14.60 21.43
C MET A 258 -1.07 16.07 21.06
N THR A 259 -0.34 16.55 20.05
CA THR A 259 -0.44 17.94 19.58
C THR A 259 -1.44 18.05 18.43
N PHE A 260 -2.30 19.07 18.47
CA PHE A 260 -3.20 19.39 17.36
C PHE A 260 -2.86 20.79 16.84
N ASN A 261 -2.56 20.89 15.54
CA ASN A 261 -2.19 22.16 14.91
C ASN A 261 -3.44 22.90 14.44
N TRP A 262 -4.25 23.36 15.41
CA TRP A 262 -5.50 24.03 15.12
C TRP A 262 -5.32 25.46 14.63
N GLY A 263 -6.06 25.79 13.58
CA GLY A 263 -6.31 27.14 13.10
C GLY A 263 -7.80 27.46 13.14
N THR A 264 -8.21 28.36 12.24
CA THR A 264 -9.57 28.91 12.18
C THR A 264 -10.24 28.75 10.82
N ASP A 265 -9.47 28.49 9.75
CA ASP A 265 -10.00 28.26 8.41
C ASP A 265 -9.99 26.77 8.03
N GLU A 266 -11.16 26.12 8.05
CA GLU A 266 -11.28 24.70 7.69
C GLU A 266 -10.81 24.35 6.26
N ALA A 267 -10.73 25.34 5.36
CA ALA A 267 -10.26 25.09 3.99
C ALA A 267 -8.73 24.89 3.91
N THR A 268 -7.97 25.47 4.84
CA THR A 268 -6.51 25.53 4.77
C THR A 268 -5.80 25.09 6.05
N GLU A 269 -6.48 25.17 7.19
CA GLU A 269 -6.01 24.80 8.53
C GLU A 269 -6.89 23.68 9.14
N LEU A 270 -6.35 22.94 10.10
CA LEU A 270 -7.13 21.95 10.84
C LEU A 270 -7.93 22.70 11.90
N THR A 271 -9.20 22.40 12.09
CA THR A 271 -9.98 23.00 13.20
C THR A 271 -10.33 21.97 14.27
N GLU A 272 -10.62 22.47 15.46
CA GLU A 272 -11.15 21.65 16.55
C GLU A 272 -12.49 21.01 16.15
N ALA A 273 -13.33 21.71 15.37
CA ALA A 273 -14.59 21.18 14.86
C ALA A 273 -14.37 19.97 13.93
N GLN A 274 -13.41 20.04 13.00
CA GLN A 274 -13.02 18.89 12.19
C GLN A 274 -12.50 17.73 13.04
N THR A 275 -11.73 18.02 14.09
CA THR A 275 -11.20 17.00 15.00
C THR A 275 -12.31 16.30 15.79
N LEU A 276 -13.30 17.06 16.29
CA LEU A 276 -14.47 16.51 16.98
C LEU A 276 -15.32 15.64 16.05
N GLU A 277 -15.46 16.01 14.78
CA GLU A 277 -16.13 15.19 13.77
C GLU A 277 -15.39 13.85 13.53
N GLN A 278 -14.05 13.85 13.50
CA GLN A 278 -13.26 12.60 13.45
C GLN A 278 -13.46 11.76 14.72
N CYS A 279 -13.55 12.39 15.90
CA CYS A 279 -13.84 11.68 17.14
C CYS A 279 -15.22 10.99 17.10
N LYS A 280 -16.23 11.60 16.45
CA LYS A 280 -17.53 10.95 16.19
C LYS A 280 -17.39 9.75 15.27
N MET A 281 -16.58 9.86 14.22
CA MET A 281 -16.27 8.74 13.32
C MET A 281 -15.59 7.60 14.06
N TYR A 282 -14.62 7.89 14.93
CA TYR A 282 -13.96 6.89 15.76
C TYR A 282 -14.94 6.11 16.65
N VAL A 283 -15.79 6.82 17.39
CA VAL A 283 -16.81 6.18 18.24
C VAL A 283 -17.78 5.34 17.41
N ALA A 284 -18.25 5.87 16.27
CA ALA A 284 -19.17 5.16 15.38
C ALA A 284 -18.54 3.89 14.78
N ALA A 285 -17.29 3.96 14.32
CA ALA A 285 -16.57 2.84 13.74
C ALA A 285 -16.37 1.71 14.75
N VAL A 286 -15.97 2.03 15.99
CA VAL A 286 -15.79 1.03 17.05
C VAL A 286 -17.11 0.38 17.45
N ARG A 287 -18.21 1.15 17.52
CA ARG A 287 -19.55 0.61 17.82
C ARG A 287 -20.06 -0.31 16.72
N LEU A 288 -19.90 0.09 15.45
CA LEU A 288 -20.28 -0.75 14.31
C LEU A 288 -19.43 -2.02 14.27
N ALA A 289 -18.14 -1.95 14.61
CA ALA A 289 -17.33 -3.16 14.71
C ALA A 289 -17.86 -4.13 15.78
N ASP A 290 -18.24 -3.66 16.96
CA ASP A 290 -18.84 -4.50 18.02
C ASP A 290 -20.20 -5.05 17.58
N GLU A 291 -21.07 -4.21 16.99
CA GLU A 291 -22.41 -4.60 16.54
C GLU A 291 -22.38 -5.74 15.52
N PHE A 292 -21.46 -5.67 14.56
CA PHE A 292 -21.31 -6.66 13.50
C PHE A 292 -20.28 -7.77 13.83
N GLY A 293 -19.67 -7.73 15.02
CA GLY A 293 -18.67 -8.72 15.44
C GLY A 293 -17.38 -8.71 14.61
N CYS A 294 -17.03 -7.56 14.04
CA CYS A 294 -15.83 -7.40 13.22
C CYS A 294 -14.56 -7.55 14.08
N ALA A 295 -13.63 -8.38 13.61
CA ALA A 295 -12.30 -8.53 14.18
C ALA A 295 -11.30 -7.51 13.61
N THR A 296 -11.60 -6.98 12.43
CA THR A 296 -10.86 -5.93 11.74
C THR A 296 -11.83 -5.14 10.87
N ILE A 297 -11.59 -3.84 10.69
CA ILE A 297 -12.42 -2.99 9.84
C ILE A 297 -11.58 -2.14 8.89
N GLY A 298 -12.09 -1.84 7.70
CA GLY A 298 -11.45 -0.92 6.76
C GLY A 298 -12.45 0.13 6.33
N ILE A 299 -12.02 1.38 6.31
CA ILE A 299 -12.79 2.53 5.82
C ILE A 299 -12.28 2.89 4.43
N GLN A 300 -13.15 2.83 3.43
CA GLN A 300 -12.76 3.21 2.07
C GLN A 300 -12.38 4.69 2.03
N TYR A 301 -13.25 5.53 2.60
CA TYR A 301 -13.28 7.00 2.60
C TYR A 301 -13.32 7.63 1.18
N GLN A 302 -12.39 7.25 0.31
CA GLN A 302 -12.23 7.70 -1.06
C GLN A 302 -12.80 6.67 -2.07
N GLN A 303 -13.85 6.93 -2.83
CA GLN A 303 -14.64 8.15 -2.95
C GLN A 303 -16.06 7.93 -2.42
N GLY A 304 -16.77 9.01 -2.12
CA GLY A 304 -18.11 8.97 -1.54
C GLY A 304 -18.14 9.66 -0.18
N LEU A 305 -17.60 9.01 0.86
CA LEU A 305 -17.62 9.54 2.23
C LEU A 305 -16.88 10.88 2.35
N LYS A 306 -15.81 11.09 1.57
CA LYS A 306 -15.06 12.35 1.51
C LYS A 306 -15.89 13.60 1.19
N ASP A 307 -17.09 13.44 0.64
CA ASP A 307 -17.98 14.55 0.31
C ASP A 307 -19.01 14.84 1.42
N LEU A 308 -19.10 13.95 2.41
CA LEU A 308 -20.05 14.02 3.51
C LEU A 308 -19.40 14.41 4.83
N THR A 309 -18.14 14.03 5.06
CA THR A 309 -17.43 14.30 6.31
C THR A 309 -15.91 14.39 6.12
N VAL A 310 -15.22 14.76 7.20
CA VAL A 310 -13.77 14.88 7.32
C VAL A 310 -13.05 13.55 7.11
N ALA A 311 -11.75 13.62 6.82
CA ALA A 311 -10.91 12.47 6.57
C ALA A 311 -10.79 11.52 7.78
N SER A 312 -10.69 10.23 7.51
CA SER A 312 -10.71 9.17 8.53
C SER A 312 -9.36 8.98 9.25
N ASP A 313 -8.29 9.65 8.81
CA ASP A 313 -6.91 9.31 9.16
C ASP A 313 -6.64 9.20 10.67
N LEU A 314 -7.04 10.22 11.45
CA LEU A 314 -6.93 10.18 12.92
C LEU A 314 -7.58 8.91 13.48
N VAL A 315 -8.77 8.54 12.98
CA VAL A 315 -9.50 7.34 13.38
C VAL A 315 -8.69 6.09 13.07
N GLU A 316 -8.18 5.97 11.85
CA GLU A 316 -7.45 4.79 11.37
C GLU A 316 -6.18 4.53 12.19
N GLY A 317 -5.43 5.60 12.52
CA GLY A 317 -4.25 5.52 13.39
C GLY A 317 -4.59 5.12 14.83
N LEU A 318 -5.72 5.59 15.36
CA LEU A 318 -6.17 5.23 16.72
C LEU A 318 -6.66 3.78 16.80
N LEU A 319 -7.35 3.29 15.77
CA LEU A 319 -7.84 1.91 15.71
C LEU A 319 -6.69 0.90 15.72
N ASN A 320 -5.59 1.20 15.03
CA ASN A 320 -4.39 0.36 14.98
C ASN A 320 -3.51 0.41 16.25
N ASN A 321 -3.94 1.07 17.33
CA ASN A 321 -3.17 1.23 18.56
C ASN A 321 -3.88 0.58 19.76
N GLN A 322 -3.17 -0.15 20.63
CA GLN A 322 -3.78 -0.75 21.83
C GLN A 322 -4.14 0.30 22.87
N ASP A 323 -3.25 1.27 23.09
CA ASP A 323 -3.50 2.41 23.97
C ASP A 323 -4.31 3.46 23.21
N ARG A 324 -5.65 3.31 23.17
CA ARG A 324 -6.55 4.20 22.43
C ARG A 324 -7.67 4.75 23.34
N PRO A 325 -8.35 5.86 22.95
CA PRO A 325 -9.44 6.42 23.73
C PRO A 325 -10.56 5.40 23.98
N PRO A 326 -11.07 5.22 25.22
CA PRO A 326 -12.17 4.30 25.51
C PRO A 326 -13.43 4.62 24.70
N VAL A 327 -14.13 3.58 24.25
CA VAL A 327 -15.45 3.69 23.61
C VAL A 327 -16.40 2.75 24.33
N PHE A 328 -17.62 3.22 24.58
CA PHE A 328 -18.65 2.43 25.24
C PHE A 328 -19.78 2.11 24.27
N SER A 329 -20.34 0.91 24.38
CA SER A 329 -21.60 0.54 23.73
C SER A 329 -22.77 1.33 24.32
N THR A 330 -23.93 1.25 23.67
CA THR A 330 -25.18 1.89 24.13
C THR A 330 -25.66 1.37 25.48
N ASP A 331 -25.27 0.16 25.89
CA ASP A 331 -25.55 -0.44 27.20
C ASP A 331 -24.48 -0.15 28.27
N GLY A 332 -23.42 0.58 27.93
CA GLY A 332 -22.39 1.04 28.87
C GLY A 332 -21.18 0.12 29.05
N ARG A 333 -21.04 -0.97 28.28
CA ARG A 333 -19.83 -1.81 28.27
C ARG A 333 -18.70 -1.13 27.50
N GLU A 334 -17.49 -1.15 28.04
CA GLU A 334 -16.30 -0.68 27.31
C GLU A 334 -15.95 -1.67 26.19
N LEU A 335 -15.76 -1.15 24.98
CA LEU A 335 -15.54 -1.93 23.76
C LEU A 335 -14.04 -2.05 23.46
N TYR A 336 -13.57 -3.30 23.30
CA TYR A 336 -12.18 -3.67 23.02
C TYR A 336 -11.16 -2.96 23.94
N ALA A 337 -11.42 -2.98 25.26
CA ALA A 337 -10.56 -2.34 26.26
C ALA A 337 -9.14 -2.91 26.23
N GLY A 338 -8.13 -2.03 26.11
CA GLY A 338 -6.72 -2.41 26.01
C GLY A 338 -6.35 -3.18 24.74
N GLN A 339 -7.22 -3.19 23.73
CA GLN A 339 -7.00 -3.86 22.46
C GLN A 339 -7.08 -2.86 21.31
N ALA A 340 -6.23 -3.07 20.31
CA ALA A 340 -6.39 -2.44 19.01
C ALA A 340 -7.58 -3.11 18.30
N LEU A 341 -8.21 -2.37 17.40
CA LEU A 341 -9.11 -2.92 16.40
C LEU A 341 -8.37 -2.79 15.06
N PRO A 342 -7.65 -3.83 14.59
CA PRO A 342 -6.84 -3.73 13.39
C PRO A 342 -7.62 -3.08 12.25
N HIS A 343 -7.05 -2.03 11.69
CA HIS A 343 -7.64 -1.24 10.63
C HIS A 343 -6.78 -1.30 9.38
N PHE A 344 -7.42 -1.40 8.22
CA PHE A 344 -6.76 -1.36 6.92
C PHE A 344 -7.25 -0.16 6.12
N ASN A 345 -6.34 0.80 5.91
CA ASN A 345 -6.59 2.04 5.17
C ASN A 345 -7.06 1.71 3.75
N GLU A 346 -7.91 2.59 3.22
CA GLU A 346 -8.37 2.52 1.83
C GLU A 346 -9.02 1.17 1.46
N VAL A 347 -9.58 0.46 2.45
CA VAL A 347 -10.13 -0.90 2.31
C VAL A 347 -9.21 -1.85 1.54
N ASP A 348 -7.90 -1.75 1.76
CA ASP A 348 -6.95 -2.75 1.28
C ASP A 348 -7.10 -4.07 2.03
N GLU A 349 -7.97 -4.95 1.54
CA GLU A 349 -8.32 -6.22 2.18
C GLU A 349 -7.13 -7.17 2.30
N CYS A 350 -6.14 -7.06 1.39
CA CYS A 350 -4.88 -7.79 1.51
C CYS A 350 -4.12 -7.33 2.77
N ALA A 351 -4.06 -6.02 3.00
CA ALA A 351 -3.50 -5.47 4.23
C ALA A 351 -4.37 -5.81 5.46
N GLY A 352 -5.70 -5.86 5.33
CA GLY A 352 -6.60 -6.26 6.42
C GLY A 352 -6.39 -7.68 6.91
N LEU A 353 -6.24 -8.65 5.99
CA LEU A 353 -5.90 -10.03 6.33
C LEU A 353 -4.55 -10.10 7.06
N ASP A 354 -3.54 -9.40 6.53
CA ASP A 354 -2.20 -9.36 7.11
C ASP A 354 -2.19 -8.69 8.49
N ALA A 355 -2.88 -7.55 8.65
CA ALA A 355 -2.95 -6.78 9.88
C ALA A 355 -3.60 -7.59 11.02
N LEU A 356 -4.72 -8.26 10.75
CA LEU A 356 -5.40 -9.10 11.74
C LEU A 356 -4.53 -10.27 12.19
N LEU A 357 -3.94 -11.00 11.23
CA LEU A 357 -3.03 -12.11 11.52
C LEU A 357 -1.83 -11.63 12.34
N THR A 358 -1.21 -10.54 11.91
CA THR A 358 -0.01 -9.98 12.54
C THR A 358 -0.30 -9.55 13.96
N TYR A 359 -1.40 -8.81 14.18
CA TYR A 359 -1.77 -8.29 15.49
C TYR A 359 -1.97 -9.42 16.51
N GLN A 360 -2.68 -10.49 16.12
CA GLN A 360 -2.93 -11.63 17.00
C GLN A 360 -1.67 -12.49 17.21
N LEU A 361 -0.90 -12.74 16.15
CA LEU A 361 0.33 -13.53 16.26
C LEU A 361 1.36 -12.83 17.14
N TRP A 362 1.53 -11.51 16.98
CA TRP A 362 2.47 -10.76 17.81
C TRP A 362 2.09 -10.82 19.29
N GLN A 363 0.81 -10.73 19.63
CA GLN A 363 0.36 -10.92 21.01
C GLN A 363 0.65 -12.33 21.53
N GLU A 364 0.46 -13.38 20.73
CA GLU A 364 0.82 -14.75 21.12
C GLU A 364 2.34 -14.90 21.35
N LEU A 365 3.15 -14.14 20.61
CA LEU A 365 4.60 -14.07 20.80
C LEU A 365 5.02 -13.15 21.96
N GLY A 366 4.09 -12.51 22.67
CA GLY A 366 4.39 -11.55 23.73
C GLY A 366 4.97 -10.23 23.23
N LEU A 367 4.69 -9.87 21.97
CA LEU A 367 5.15 -8.66 21.29
C LEU A 367 4.00 -7.66 21.09
N SER A 368 4.37 -6.40 20.85
CA SER A 368 3.45 -5.30 20.50
C SER A 368 2.97 -5.48 19.06
N GLY A 369 1.70 -5.83 18.86
CA GLY A 369 1.14 -6.15 17.54
C GLY A 369 0.67 -4.97 16.70
N GLU A 370 0.82 -3.73 17.19
CA GLU A 370 0.47 -2.53 16.46
C GLU A 370 1.16 -2.51 15.10
N THR A 371 0.36 -2.39 14.05
CA THR A 371 0.79 -2.54 12.67
C THR A 371 0.05 -1.55 11.80
N THR A 372 0.64 -1.18 10.67
CA THR A 372 0.00 -0.37 9.66
C THR A 372 0.57 -0.73 8.29
N LEU A 373 -0.21 -0.45 7.26
CA LEU A 373 0.30 -0.39 5.90
C LEU A 373 0.93 1.00 5.66
N HIS A 374 1.91 1.06 4.77
CA HIS A 374 2.53 2.27 4.24
C HIS A 374 2.54 2.22 2.72
N ASP A 375 2.48 3.38 2.06
CA ASP A 375 2.91 3.44 0.67
C ASP A 375 4.42 3.25 0.58
N LEU A 376 4.85 2.42 -0.37
CA LEU A 376 6.24 2.33 -0.83
C LEU A 376 6.56 3.60 -1.65
N ARG A 377 6.75 4.73 -0.96
CA ARG A 377 6.69 6.06 -1.58
C ARG A 377 7.87 6.34 -2.51
N TRP A 378 9.10 6.26 -1.99
CA TRP A 378 10.36 6.42 -2.74
C TRP A 378 11.55 6.07 -1.84
N GLY A 379 12.79 6.21 -2.32
CA GLY A 379 13.99 6.03 -1.50
C GLY A 379 15.25 6.53 -2.17
N GLN A 380 16.36 6.55 -1.44
CA GLN A 380 17.67 6.91 -1.97
C GLN A 380 18.78 6.31 -1.10
N HIS A 381 19.98 6.19 -1.65
CA HIS A 381 21.16 5.88 -0.84
C HIS A 381 21.42 6.99 0.17
N PHE A 382 21.74 6.61 1.40
CA PHE A 382 22.07 7.52 2.48
C PHE A 382 23.06 6.85 3.43
N ASN A 383 24.00 7.62 3.97
CA ASN A 383 24.91 7.14 5.00
C ASN A 383 24.20 7.20 6.36
N THR A 384 23.77 6.05 6.87
CA THR A 384 23.04 5.91 8.14
C THR A 384 23.93 6.09 9.38
N GLY A 385 25.24 6.32 9.18
CA GLY A 385 26.26 6.26 10.22
C GLY A 385 26.81 4.85 10.45
N ALA A 386 26.03 3.82 10.11
CA ALA A 386 26.48 2.42 10.07
C ALA A 386 27.07 2.02 8.71
N GLY A 387 26.79 2.79 7.66
CA GLY A 387 27.26 2.55 6.31
C GLY A 387 26.36 3.26 5.29
N GLU A 388 26.72 3.16 4.00
CA GLU A 388 25.82 3.56 2.92
C GLU A 388 24.77 2.47 2.71
N GLU A 389 23.50 2.83 2.87
CA GLU A 389 22.36 1.93 2.69
C GLU A 389 21.30 2.58 1.80
N PHE A 390 20.49 1.76 1.14
CA PHE A 390 19.30 2.26 0.44
C PHE A 390 18.16 2.46 1.44
N VAL A 391 17.81 3.72 1.72
CA VAL A 391 16.80 4.07 2.71
C VAL A 391 15.51 4.47 2.02
N TRP A 392 14.49 3.63 2.20
CA TRP A 392 13.12 3.86 1.77
C TRP A 392 12.43 4.89 2.66
N VAL A 393 11.49 5.61 2.05
CA VAL A 393 10.45 6.40 2.71
C VAL A 393 9.16 5.61 2.60
N PHE A 394 8.69 5.09 3.74
CA PHE A 394 7.39 4.47 3.89
C PHE A 394 6.44 5.49 4.51
N LEU A 395 5.36 5.83 3.80
CA LEU A 395 4.58 7.03 4.10
C LEU A 395 3.12 6.84 3.67
N ILE A 396 2.31 6.23 4.54
CA ILE A 396 0.87 6.07 4.35
C ILE A 396 0.19 7.43 4.21
N SER A 397 -0.87 7.47 3.39
CA SER A 397 -1.72 8.61 3.05
C SER A 397 -2.54 9.22 4.19
N GLY A 398 -2.05 9.17 5.43
CA GLY A 398 -2.85 9.55 6.58
C GLY A 398 -2.22 9.35 7.94
N ALA A 399 -2.22 8.10 8.39
CA ALA A 399 -1.98 7.79 9.80
C ALA A 399 -1.31 6.44 10.01
N ALA A 400 -0.43 6.39 11.02
CA ALA A 400 0.20 5.19 11.56
C ALA A 400 -0.01 5.18 13.07
N PRO A 401 -0.10 4.04 13.76
CA PRO A 401 -0.40 4.03 15.19
C PRO A 401 0.65 4.81 16.01
N PRO A 402 0.27 5.55 17.06
CA PRO A 402 1.21 6.25 17.95
C PRO A 402 2.31 5.34 18.50
N ALA A 403 2.00 4.06 18.73
CA ALA A 403 2.98 3.04 19.10
C ALA A 403 3.99 2.72 17.99
N HIS A 404 4.04 3.43 16.87
CA HIS A 404 5.14 3.40 15.90
C HIS A 404 6.05 4.62 16.01
N PHE A 405 5.60 5.71 16.63
CA PHE A 405 6.35 6.97 16.65
C PHE A 405 7.36 7.04 17.80
N ALA A 406 8.45 7.79 17.56
CA ALA A 406 9.34 8.22 18.61
C ALA A 406 8.57 9.11 19.60
N GLY A 407 8.43 8.67 20.85
CA GLY A 407 7.70 9.40 21.90
C GLY A 407 6.19 9.11 21.98
N GLY A 408 5.66 8.14 21.22
CA GLY A 408 4.25 7.79 21.26
C GLY A 408 3.34 8.97 20.91
N TYR A 409 2.23 9.14 21.64
CA TYR A 409 1.35 10.31 21.49
C TYR A 409 2.06 11.65 21.64
N ARG A 410 3.07 11.78 22.51
CA ARG A 410 3.81 13.04 22.70
C ARG A 410 4.68 13.41 21.50
N GLY A 411 5.07 12.43 20.69
CA GLY A 411 5.76 12.64 19.43
C GLY A 411 4.83 12.70 18.22
N ALA A 412 3.52 12.65 18.45
CA ALA A 412 2.50 12.71 17.40
C ALA A 412 1.90 14.11 17.29
N SER A 413 1.60 14.51 16.06
CA SER A 413 0.77 15.67 15.75
C SER A 413 -0.39 15.31 14.82
N SER A 414 -1.44 16.12 14.85
CA SER A 414 -2.51 16.08 13.87
C SER A 414 -2.44 17.33 12.99
N GLU A 415 -2.27 17.11 11.68
CA GLU A 415 -2.16 18.15 10.66
C GLU A 415 -3.38 18.10 9.74
N ARG A 416 -3.80 19.23 9.18
CA ARG A 416 -4.86 19.23 8.18
C ARG A 416 -4.43 18.44 6.95
N GLN A 417 -5.22 17.47 6.52
CA GLN A 417 -5.00 16.78 5.26
C GLN A 417 -4.90 17.75 4.06
N PRO A 418 -4.11 17.46 3.00
CA PRO A 418 -3.96 18.36 1.85
C PRO A 418 -5.29 18.65 1.13
N PRO A 419 -5.66 19.92 0.89
CA PRO A 419 -6.92 20.30 0.26
C PRO A 419 -7.13 19.72 -1.15
N MET A 420 -6.05 19.46 -1.90
CA MET A 420 -6.12 18.88 -3.25
C MET A 420 -6.78 17.49 -3.27
N TYR A 421 -6.65 16.75 -2.17
CA TYR A 421 -7.15 15.39 -2.01
C TYR A 421 -8.38 15.34 -1.09
N PHE A 422 -8.38 16.17 -0.04
CA PHE A 422 -9.33 16.14 1.08
C PHE A 422 -10.02 17.50 1.25
N ARG A 423 -11.09 17.72 0.47
CA ARG A 423 -11.84 18.99 0.44
C ARG A 423 -12.32 19.41 1.83
N LEU A 424 -12.94 18.49 2.58
CA LEU A 424 -13.47 18.75 3.92
C LEU A 424 -12.39 18.71 5.02
N GLY A 425 -11.13 18.49 4.67
CA GLY A 425 -10.03 18.40 5.63
C GLY A 425 -10.18 17.20 6.56
N GLY A 426 -9.87 17.41 7.84
CA GLY A 426 -9.61 16.33 8.80
C GLY A 426 -8.12 16.23 9.14
N GLY A 427 -7.84 15.79 10.35
CA GLY A 427 -6.51 15.65 10.91
C GLY A 427 -5.86 14.33 10.56
N SER A 428 -4.59 14.35 10.15
CA SER A 428 -3.74 13.17 10.11
C SER A 428 -3.39 12.68 11.52
N LEU A 429 -2.75 11.51 11.63
CA LEU A 429 -2.03 11.14 12.83
C LEU A 429 -0.57 10.89 12.43
N LYS A 430 0.21 11.96 12.55
CA LYS A 430 1.56 12.11 12.02
C LYS A 430 2.59 11.94 13.13
N GLY A 431 3.72 11.33 12.78
CA GLY A 431 4.93 11.32 13.59
C GLY A 431 6.10 10.77 12.79
N VAL A 432 7.30 10.84 13.38
CA VAL A 432 8.48 10.11 12.87
C VAL A 432 8.51 8.76 13.54
N SER A 433 8.57 7.70 12.74
CA SER A 433 8.67 6.33 13.25
C SER A 433 9.95 6.15 14.08
N ARG A 434 9.86 5.42 15.20
CA ARG A 434 11.03 5.14 16.05
C ARG A 434 12.01 4.21 15.32
N PRO A 435 13.31 4.26 15.65
CA PRO A 435 14.22 3.25 15.14
C PRO A 435 13.91 1.87 15.74
N GLY A 436 14.16 0.81 14.98
CA GLY A 436 14.06 -0.56 15.47
C GLY A 436 13.85 -1.60 14.37
N PRO A 437 14.07 -2.88 14.69
CA PRO A 437 13.89 -3.98 13.74
C PRO A 437 12.42 -4.20 13.45
N ILE A 438 12.13 -4.47 12.17
CA ILE A 438 10.77 -4.65 11.67
C ILE A 438 10.63 -5.94 10.89
N VAL A 439 9.42 -6.49 10.89
CA VAL A 439 8.97 -7.46 9.87
C VAL A 439 8.06 -6.72 8.92
N TRP A 440 8.35 -6.84 7.63
CA TRP A 440 7.50 -6.29 6.58
C TRP A 440 6.85 -7.41 5.79
N SER A 441 5.66 -7.15 5.24
CA SER A 441 4.95 -8.12 4.43
C SER A 441 3.97 -7.47 3.46
N ARG A 442 3.59 -8.23 2.43
CA ARG A 442 2.49 -7.89 1.55
C ARG A 442 1.77 -9.14 1.09
N VAL A 443 0.47 -9.22 1.41
CA VAL A 443 -0.45 -10.16 0.78
C VAL A 443 -0.88 -9.61 -0.58
N TYR A 444 -1.01 -10.47 -1.59
CA TYR A 444 -1.52 -10.08 -2.91
C TYR A 444 -2.18 -11.27 -3.60
N VAL A 445 -2.98 -10.99 -4.64
CA VAL A 445 -3.61 -12.01 -5.47
C VAL A 445 -2.83 -12.15 -6.78
N GLN A 446 -2.44 -13.38 -7.10
CA GLN A 446 -1.82 -13.75 -8.38
C GLN A 446 -2.27 -15.16 -8.74
N ASP A 447 -2.49 -15.43 -10.03
CA ASP A 447 -2.84 -16.78 -10.53
C ASP A 447 -4.03 -17.41 -9.79
N ASN A 448 -5.02 -16.58 -9.42
CA ASN A 448 -6.18 -16.96 -8.62
C ASN A 448 -5.83 -17.63 -7.27
N ALA A 449 -4.73 -17.21 -6.65
CA ALA A 449 -4.31 -17.63 -5.32
C ALA A 449 -3.87 -16.41 -4.49
N LEU A 450 -3.92 -16.55 -3.16
CA LEU A 450 -3.30 -15.59 -2.25
C LEU A 450 -1.82 -15.91 -2.09
N HIS A 451 -1.00 -14.90 -2.25
CA HIS A 451 0.44 -14.94 -2.03
C HIS A 451 0.80 -13.99 -0.90
N CYS A 452 1.94 -14.24 -0.25
CA CYS A 452 2.54 -13.29 0.65
C CYS A 452 4.06 -13.23 0.43
N ASP A 453 4.55 -12.02 0.17
CA ASP A 453 5.97 -11.69 0.26
C ASP A 453 6.25 -11.11 1.64
N LEU A 454 7.31 -11.56 2.30
CA LEU A 454 7.73 -11.03 3.60
C LEU A 454 9.23 -11.08 3.80
N GLY A 455 9.72 -10.19 4.66
CA GLY A 455 11.14 -10.12 4.99
C GLY A 455 11.38 -9.39 6.31
N VAL A 456 12.67 -9.18 6.61
CA VAL A 456 13.11 -8.40 7.77
C VAL A 456 13.72 -7.10 7.29
N GLY A 457 13.48 -6.03 8.04
CA GLY A 457 14.06 -4.72 7.79
C GLY A 457 14.38 -4.01 9.10
N GLU A 458 14.73 -2.75 8.98
CA GLU A 458 14.97 -1.86 10.11
C GLU A 458 14.38 -0.49 9.82
N ALA A 459 13.58 0.03 10.75
CA ALA A 459 13.27 1.45 10.79
C ALA A 459 14.52 2.17 11.32
N VAL A 460 15.08 3.08 10.52
CA VAL A 460 16.34 3.75 10.83
C VAL A 460 16.11 5.19 11.29
N GLN A 461 16.92 5.64 12.24
CA GLN A 461 16.93 7.04 12.64
C GLN A 461 17.81 7.84 11.68
N LEU A 462 17.24 8.87 11.06
CA LEU A 462 17.98 9.85 10.28
C LEU A 462 18.15 11.15 11.08
N PRO A 463 19.17 11.98 10.76
CA PRO A 463 19.26 13.33 11.29
C PRO A 463 17.97 14.11 11.03
N GLU A 464 17.60 15.00 11.95
CA GLU A 464 16.35 15.77 11.85
C GLU A 464 16.27 16.57 10.55
N ALA A 465 17.37 17.21 10.13
CA ALA A 465 17.42 17.95 8.87
C ALA A 465 17.12 17.08 7.63
N GLU A 466 17.57 15.82 7.62
CA GLU A 466 17.30 14.88 6.54
C GLU A 466 15.84 14.40 6.57
N THR A 467 15.30 14.14 7.78
CA THR A 467 13.88 13.82 7.96
C THR A 467 13.00 14.95 7.43
N GLN A 468 13.32 16.21 7.78
CA GLN A 468 12.58 17.38 7.32
C GLN A 468 12.66 17.56 5.80
N ARG A 469 13.84 17.34 5.19
CA ARG A 469 14.00 17.38 3.74
C ARG A 469 13.08 16.36 3.06
N ARG A 470 13.12 15.09 3.48
CA ARG A 470 12.29 14.01 2.91
C ARG A 470 10.79 14.25 3.12
N TRP A 471 10.40 14.83 4.27
CA TRP A 471 9.01 15.23 4.51
C TRP A 471 8.55 16.32 3.56
N GLN A 472 9.35 17.39 3.39
CA GLN A 472 9.06 18.50 2.47
C GLN A 472 9.01 18.05 1.01
N GLU A 473 9.83 17.07 0.65
CA GLU A 473 9.84 16.46 -0.68
C GLU A 473 8.67 15.50 -0.91
N THR A 474 7.86 15.17 0.08
CA THR A 474 6.75 14.20 -0.07
C THR A 474 5.41 14.81 0.31
N THR A 475 4.90 14.51 1.50
CA THR A 475 3.65 15.04 2.03
C THR A 475 3.85 15.28 3.53
N PRO A 476 4.22 16.51 3.94
CA PRO A 476 4.61 16.81 5.32
C PRO A 476 3.54 16.53 6.36
N GLN A 477 2.28 16.40 5.96
CA GLN A 477 1.14 16.13 6.82
C GLN A 477 1.07 14.67 7.26
N TRP A 478 1.80 13.76 6.60
CA TRP A 478 1.69 12.32 6.80
C TRP A 478 2.82 11.75 7.68
N PRO A 479 2.59 10.63 8.38
CA PRO A 479 3.62 9.95 9.16
C PRO A 479 4.73 9.41 8.24
N ILE A 480 5.97 9.49 8.70
CA ILE A 480 7.15 9.04 7.96
C ILE A 480 7.87 7.91 8.69
N MET A 481 8.22 6.87 7.94
CA MET A 481 9.16 5.86 8.35
C MET A 481 10.31 5.82 7.35
N HIS A 482 11.54 5.89 7.86
CA HIS A 482 12.74 5.61 7.10
C HIS A 482 13.09 4.15 7.31
N ALA A 483 13.19 3.35 6.25
CA ALA A 483 13.37 1.92 6.40
C ALA A 483 14.45 1.36 5.46
N THR A 484 15.22 0.39 5.94
CA THR A 484 16.07 -0.48 5.12
C THR A 484 15.48 -1.89 5.09
N LEU A 485 15.67 -2.61 3.98
CA LEU A 485 15.18 -3.98 3.79
C LEU A 485 16.38 -4.92 3.65
N LYS A 486 16.57 -5.87 4.57
CA LYS A 486 17.78 -6.69 4.63
C LYS A 486 17.88 -7.59 3.41
N GLY A 487 18.98 -7.48 2.65
CA GLY A 487 19.23 -8.31 1.48
C GLY A 487 18.33 -8.03 0.26
N VAL A 488 17.64 -6.89 0.23
CA VAL A 488 16.78 -6.48 -0.90
C VAL A 488 17.27 -5.16 -1.46
N THR A 489 17.71 -5.15 -2.72
CA THR A 489 18.08 -3.91 -3.41
C THR A 489 16.84 -3.11 -3.83
N ARG A 490 17.03 -1.82 -4.15
CA ARG A 490 15.98 -0.96 -4.74
C ARG A 490 15.27 -1.67 -5.90
N ASP A 491 16.05 -2.16 -6.85
CA ASP A 491 15.52 -2.68 -8.10
C ASP A 491 14.87 -4.06 -7.93
N GLN A 492 15.39 -4.87 -7.02
CA GLN A 492 14.78 -6.13 -6.61
C GLN A 492 13.40 -5.93 -5.97
N MET A 493 13.28 -4.95 -5.08
CA MET A 493 12.00 -4.62 -4.44
C MET A 493 10.97 -4.16 -5.49
N MET A 494 11.33 -3.21 -6.36
CA MET A 494 10.43 -2.67 -7.38
C MET A 494 10.02 -3.72 -8.43
N ALA A 495 10.90 -4.67 -8.75
CA ALA A 495 10.61 -5.77 -9.64
C ALA A 495 9.58 -6.76 -9.06
N ARG A 496 9.75 -7.08 -7.77
CA ARG A 496 8.97 -8.12 -7.09
C ARG A 496 7.63 -7.60 -6.57
N HIS A 497 7.61 -6.45 -5.91
CA HIS A 497 6.48 -5.99 -5.10
C HIS A 497 5.20 -5.77 -5.93
N LYS A 498 4.09 -6.41 -5.52
CA LYS A 498 2.83 -6.46 -6.28
C LYS A 498 1.71 -5.56 -5.72
N ALA A 499 2.09 -4.44 -5.10
CA ALA A 499 1.17 -3.41 -4.63
C ALA A 499 1.91 -2.10 -4.38
N ASN A 500 1.17 -1.00 -4.26
CA ASN A 500 1.72 0.25 -3.73
C ASN A 500 1.97 0.18 -2.22
N HIS A 501 1.19 -0.64 -1.50
CA HIS A 501 1.26 -0.75 -0.04
C HIS A 501 2.23 -1.83 0.46
N ILE A 502 2.81 -1.61 1.64
CA ILE A 502 3.65 -2.53 2.40
C ILE A 502 3.23 -2.51 3.89
N GLN A 503 2.98 -3.67 4.49
CA GLN A 503 2.63 -3.80 5.91
C GLN A 503 3.88 -3.84 6.77
N VAL A 504 3.88 -3.16 7.92
CA VAL A 504 5.00 -3.14 8.87
C VAL A 504 4.55 -3.39 10.30
N VAL A 505 5.35 -4.15 11.05
CA VAL A 505 5.25 -4.35 12.50
C VAL A 505 6.64 -4.41 13.14
N TYR A 506 6.79 -3.88 14.36
CA TYR A 506 8.06 -3.91 15.09
C TYR A 506 8.32 -5.25 15.78
N ALA A 507 9.59 -5.62 15.91
CA ALA A 507 10.04 -6.67 16.82
C ALA A 507 10.82 -6.05 18.01
N ALA A 508 11.09 -6.86 19.03
CA ALA A 508 11.87 -6.42 20.19
C ALA A 508 13.35 -6.18 19.84
N ASP A 509 13.92 -7.07 19.01
CA ASP A 509 15.28 -7.02 18.51
C ASP A 509 15.38 -7.75 17.15
N GLU A 510 16.56 -7.71 16.52
CA GLU A 510 16.79 -8.31 15.20
C GLU A 510 16.60 -9.83 15.19
N ALA A 511 17.06 -10.52 16.24
CA ALA A 511 16.90 -11.97 16.35
C ALA A 511 15.42 -12.35 16.42
N GLN A 512 14.65 -11.59 17.20
CA GLN A 512 13.21 -11.75 17.32
C GLN A 512 12.48 -11.41 16.02
N ALA A 513 12.95 -10.42 15.23
CA ALA A 513 12.39 -10.11 13.92
C ALA A 513 12.52 -11.28 12.94
N HIS A 514 13.71 -11.89 12.87
CA HIS A 514 13.92 -13.08 12.04
C HIS A 514 13.06 -14.27 12.51
N GLN A 515 12.99 -14.52 13.82
CA GLN A 515 12.13 -15.58 14.37
C GLN A 515 10.65 -15.33 14.06
N ALA A 516 10.13 -14.14 14.35
CA ALA A 516 8.74 -13.78 14.12
C ALA A 516 8.39 -13.83 12.62
N CYS A 517 9.29 -13.42 11.73
CA CYS A 517 9.12 -13.55 10.28
C CYS A 517 8.94 -15.01 9.84
N ARG A 518 9.75 -15.95 10.36
CA ARG A 518 9.62 -17.39 10.04
C ARG A 518 8.33 -18.00 10.61
N ILE A 519 7.95 -17.63 11.84
CA ILE A 519 6.68 -18.07 12.45
C ILE A 519 5.48 -17.52 11.65
N LYS A 520 5.51 -16.25 11.27
CA LYS A 520 4.49 -15.60 10.43
C LYS A 520 4.36 -16.28 9.07
N ALA A 521 5.47 -16.62 8.43
CA ALA A 521 5.48 -17.36 7.17
C ALA A 521 4.77 -18.72 7.30
N ALA A 522 5.05 -19.47 8.37
CA ALA A 522 4.40 -20.75 8.64
C ALA A 522 2.89 -20.60 8.92
N ALA A 523 2.48 -19.54 9.64
CA ALA A 523 1.07 -19.23 9.89
C ALA A 523 0.30 -18.91 8.61
N LEU A 524 0.82 -18.02 7.77
CA LEU A 524 0.21 -17.65 6.49
C LEU A 524 0.09 -18.87 5.56
N ALA A 525 1.13 -19.70 5.49
CA ALA A 525 1.09 -20.92 4.68
C ALA A 525 0.04 -21.92 5.15
N GLU A 526 -0.14 -22.06 6.47
CA GLU A 526 -1.18 -22.92 7.04
C GLU A 526 -2.60 -22.41 6.74
N MET A 527 -2.76 -21.10 6.63
CA MET A 527 -4.01 -20.46 6.18
C MET A 527 -4.25 -20.57 4.67
N GLY A 528 -3.31 -21.14 3.92
CA GLY A 528 -3.45 -21.44 2.49
C GLY A 528 -2.77 -20.45 1.55
N LEU A 529 -1.95 -19.52 2.06
CA LEU A 529 -1.21 -18.58 1.22
C LEU A 529 0.07 -19.21 0.66
N GLN A 530 0.45 -18.81 -0.55
CA GLN A 530 1.77 -19.11 -1.12
C GLN A 530 2.79 -18.09 -0.59
N VAL A 531 3.73 -18.55 0.23
CA VAL A 531 4.63 -17.66 0.98
C VAL A 531 6.04 -17.62 0.38
N HIS A 532 6.61 -16.42 0.29
CA HIS A 532 7.95 -16.16 -0.26
C HIS A 532 8.75 -15.24 0.66
N PHE A 533 9.94 -15.67 1.07
CA PHE A 533 10.90 -14.83 1.77
C PHE A 533 11.63 -13.94 0.77
N CYS A 534 11.66 -12.64 1.03
CA CYS A 534 12.35 -11.65 0.21
C CYS A 534 13.53 -11.08 0.99
N GLY A 535 14.74 -11.31 0.48
CA GLY A 535 15.99 -10.85 1.09
C GLY A 535 16.56 -11.82 2.12
N ASP A 536 17.27 -11.25 3.10
CA ASP A 536 18.01 -12.01 4.11
C ASP A 536 17.13 -12.29 5.33
N VAL A 537 16.68 -13.55 5.44
CA VAL A 537 16.03 -14.08 6.63
C VAL A 537 16.91 -15.20 7.19
N ALA A 538 17.47 -14.97 8.38
CA ALA A 538 18.33 -15.94 9.06
C ALA A 538 17.57 -17.25 9.37
N GLY A 539 18.28 -18.35 9.63
CA GLY A 539 17.68 -19.61 10.08
C GLY A 539 16.94 -20.42 9.01
N LEU A 540 16.93 -19.97 7.75
CA LEU A 540 16.42 -20.74 6.62
C LEU A 540 17.50 -21.73 6.13
N THR A 541 17.15 -23.00 5.99
CA THR A 541 18.03 -24.00 5.36
C THR A 541 17.41 -24.49 4.05
N PRO A 542 18.16 -24.61 2.93
CA PRO A 542 17.61 -25.14 1.70
C PRO A 542 17.05 -26.55 1.92
N ARG A 543 15.85 -26.85 1.39
CA ARG A 543 15.38 -28.24 1.31
C ARG A 543 16.26 -28.96 0.29
N ALA A 544 16.79 -30.13 0.67
CA ALA A 544 17.38 -31.02 -0.30
C ALA A 544 16.31 -31.39 -1.33
N VAL A 545 16.58 -31.13 -2.61
CA VAL A 545 15.76 -31.66 -3.70
C VAL A 545 15.91 -33.18 -3.63
N PRO A 546 14.82 -33.97 -3.56
CA PRO A 546 14.93 -35.41 -3.71
C PRO A 546 15.62 -35.70 -5.05
N GLN A 547 16.73 -36.43 -5.06
CA GLN A 547 17.50 -36.78 -6.26
C GLN A 547 16.72 -37.68 -7.27
N ASP A 548 15.44 -37.93 -7.05
CA ASP A 548 14.65 -38.90 -7.82
C ASP A 548 13.75 -38.27 -8.91
N ILE A 549 13.96 -37.00 -9.28
CA ILE A 549 13.25 -36.33 -10.40
C ILE A 549 14.25 -35.77 -11.43
N GLU A 550 15.31 -36.50 -11.74
CA GLU A 550 16.21 -36.17 -12.86
C GLU A 550 16.16 -37.20 -14.01
N LEU A 551 15.22 -38.15 -13.98
CA LEU A 551 15.08 -39.19 -15.03
C LEU A 551 13.72 -39.27 -15.74
N ALA A 552 12.77 -38.38 -15.44
CA ALA A 552 11.43 -38.43 -16.05
C ALA A 552 11.08 -37.28 -17.01
N GLU A 553 11.78 -36.13 -16.98
CA GLU A 553 11.44 -34.97 -17.83
C GLU A 553 12.42 -34.71 -18.99
N MET A 554 13.27 -35.68 -19.33
CA MET A 554 14.04 -35.66 -20.58
C MET A 554 13.36 -36.38 -21.76
N THR A 555 12.12 -36.86 -21.59
CA THR A 555 11.34 -37.49 -22.67
C THR A 555 9.85 -37.19 -22.56
N SER A 556 9.40 -35.99 -22.94
CA SER A 556 8.08 -35.75 -23.56
C SER A 556 7.98 -34.37 -24.17
#